data_AF-A0A2V9VYW2-F1
#
_entry.id   AF-A0A2V9VYW2-F1
#
_cell.length_a   1.000
_cell.length_b   1.000
_cell.length_c   1.000
_cell.angle_alpha   90.00
_cell.angle_beta   90.00
_cell.angle_gamma   90.00
#
_symmetry.space_group_name_H-M   'P 1'
#
loop_
_entity.id
_entity.type
_entity.pdbx_description
1 polymer ?
#
loop_
_entity_poly.entity_id
_entity_poly.type
_entity_poly.pdbx_seq_one_letter_code
_entity_poly.pdbx_strand_id
1 'polypeptide(L)' 'KKKFPAYVDTGLNLVDATECARGHVLALQKGRSGERYILGGENLTLKQILDKLAAITGLPSPSVKVPYV' A
#
# COMPACT_ATOMS: atom_id res chain seq x y z
N LYS A 1 -15.34 19.31 8.63
CA LYS A 1 -15.90 17.92 8.75
C LYS A 1 -14.91 16.95 8.12
N LYS A 2 -14.34 16.02 8.90
CA LYS A 2 -13.42 14.99 8.36
C LYS A 2 -14.26 13.99 7.56
N LYS A 3 -13.95 13.79 6.27
CA LYS A 3 -14.76 13.01 5.31
C LYS A 3 -14.44 11.51 5.29
N PHE A 4 -13.72 10.99 6.28
CA PHE A 4 -13.22 9.61 6.27
C PHE A 4 -13.23 8.97 7.67
N PRO A 5 -14.40 8.70 8.27
CA PRO A 5 -14.48 8.18 9.64
C PRO A 5 -14.30 6.66 9.77
N ALA A 6 -14.34 5.93 8.66
CA ALA A 6 -14.38 4.47 8.66
C ALA A 6 -13.51 3.87 7.55
N TYR A 7 -13.12 2.60 7.71
CA TYR A 7 -12.31 1.84 6.76
C TYR A 7 -12.84 0.42 6.61
N VAL A 8 -12.51 -0.24 5.49
CA VAL A 8 -12.87 -1.64 5.23
C VAL A 8 -11.70 -2.55 5.60
N ASP A 9 -11.98 -3.76 6.08
CA ASP A 9 -10.93 -4.75 6.32
C ASP A 9 -10.35 -5.26 5.00
N THR A 10 -9.07 -4.98 4.75
CA THR A 10 -8.39 -5.51 3.57
C THR A 10 -6.87 -5.45 3.75
N GLY A 11 -6.18 -6.34 3.04
CA GLY A 11 -4.74 -6.37 2.89
C GLY A 11 -4.32 -5.80 1.55
N LEU A 12 -3.25 -5.02 1.55
CA LEU A 12 -2.68 -4.37 0.37
C LEU A 12 -1.15 -4.59 0.39
N ASN A 13 -0.55 -4.68 -0.79
CA ASN A 13 0.90 -4.55 -0.91
C ASN A 13 1.25 -3.11 -1.28
N LEU A 14 2.12 -2.47 -0.49
CA LEU A 14 2.62 -1.12 -0.71
C LEU A 14 4.06 -1.18 -1.19
N VAL A 15 4.33 -0.54 -2.32
CA VAL A 15 5.68 -0.37 -2.86
C VAL A 15 5.99 1.12 -2.95
N ASP A 16 7.21 1.50 -2.60
CA ASP A 16 7.70 2.85 -2.86
C ASP A 16 7.77 3.10 -4.37
N ALA A 17 7.36 4.30 -4.81
CA ALA A 17 7.29 4.62 -6.24
C ALA A 17 8.67 4.61 -6.91
N THR A 18 9.72 5.02 -6.19
CA THR A 18 11.10 5.01 -6.69
C THR A 18 11.63 3.59 -6.80
N GLU A 19 11.33 2.73 -5.81
CA GLU A 19 11.69 1.30 -5.87
C GLU A 19 10.96 0.57 -7.00
N CYS A 20 9.68 0.88 -7.25
CA CYS A 20 8.94 0.33 -8.38
C CYS A 20 9.60 0.72 -9.72
N ALA A 21 9.96 1.99 -9.89
CA ALA A 21 10.68 2.46 -11.08
C ALA A 21 12.03 1.75 -11.26
N ARG A 22 12.81 1.57 -10.19
CA ARG A 22 14.06 0.78 -10.21
C ARG A 22 13.81 -0.67 -10.62
N GLY A 23 12.73 -1.28 -10.13
CA GLY A 23 12.30 -2.63 -10.49
C GLY A 23 12.05 -2.78 -12.00
N HIS A 24 11.43 -1.78 -12.63
CA HIS A 24 11.26 -1.76 -14.09
C HIS A 24 12.58 -1.73 -14.86
N VAL A 25 13.55 -0.92 -14.43
CA VAL A 25 14.89 -0.89 -15.04
C VAL A 25 15.59 -2.24 -14.90
N LEU A 26 15.46 -2.90 -13.75
CA LEU A 26 16.02 -4.23 -13.54
C LEU A 26 15.35 -5.30 -14.41
N ALA A 27 14.03 -5.25 -14.56
CA ALA A 27 13.31 -6.15 -15.46
C ALA A 27 13.74 -5.98 -16.92
N LEU A 28 14.01 -4.75 -17.36
CA LEU A 28 14.58 -4.49 -18.69
C LEU A 28 15.96 -5.12 -18.86
N GLN A 29 16.84 -4.98 -17.86
CA GLN A 29 18.24 -5.41 -17.96
C GLN A 29 18.43 -6.91 -17.76
N LYS A 30 17.60 -7.54 -16.92
CA LYS A 30 17.82 -8.89 -16.40
C LYS A 30 16.61 -9.82 -16.56
N GLY A 31 15.48 -9.28 -17.00
CA GLY A 31 14.26 -10.06 -17.17
C GLY A 31 14.36 -11.06 -18.32
N ARG A 32 13.45 -12.03 -18.30
CA ARG A 32 13.33 -13.07 -19.33
C ARG A 32 11.98 -12.96 -20.02
N SER A 33 11.98 -13.16 -21.34
CA SER A 33 10.75 -13.14 -22.13
C SER A 33 9.78 -14.20 -21.63
N GLY A 34 8.51 -13.83 -21.46
CA GLY A 34 7.45 -14.69 -20.93
C GLY A 34 7.35 -14.74 -19.39
N GLU A 35 8.33 -14.20 -18.66
CA GLU A 35 8.26 -14.13 -17.19
C GLU A 35 7.51 -12.88 -16.70
N ARG A 36 7.02 -12.96 -15.46
CA ARG A 36 6.30 -11.87 -14.76
C ARG A 36 6.94 -11.68 -13.39
N TYR A 37 7.22 -10.43 -13.04
CA TYR A 37 7.85 -10.06 -11.77
C TYR A 37 6.91 -9.18 -10.96
N ILE A 38 6.60 -9.58 -9.72
CA ILE A 38 5.82 -8.75 -8.80
C ILE A 38 6.78 -7.76 -8.14
N LEU A 39 6.59 -6.47 -8.41
CA LEU A 39 7.33 -5.38 -7.78
C LEU A 39 6.62 -4.95 -6.50
N GLY A 40 6.71 -5.80 -5.48
CA GLY A 40 6.07 -5.56 -4.18
C GLY A 40 7.03 -4.99 -3.15
N GLY A 41 6.47 -4.32 -2.14
CA GLY A 41 7.17 -3.90 -0.92
C GLY A 41 6.57 -4.59 0.30
N GLU A 42 5.93 -3.81 1.17
CA GLU A 42 5.35 -4.30 2.42
C GLU A 42 3.90 -4.75 2.24
N ASN A 43 3.54 -5.91 2.81
CA ASN A 43 2.14 -6.31 2.97
C ASN A 43 1.58 -5.66 4.24
N LEU A 44 0.56 -4.83 4.08
CA LEU A 44 -0.07 -4.09 5.17
C LEU A 44 -1.59 -4.17 5.08
N THR A 45 -2.24 -4.17 6.24
CA THR A 45 -3.68 -3.91 6.28
C THR A 45 -3.96 -2.43 5.98
N LEU A 46 -5.15 -2.12 5.47
CA LEU A 46 -5.57 -0.72 5.28
C LEU A 46 -5.47 0.08 6.60
N LYS A 47 -5.76 -0.54 7.74
CA LYS A 47 -5.61 0.09 9.05
C LYS A 47 -4.16 0.49 9.36
N GLN A 48 -3.20 -0.40 9.11
CA GLN A 48 -1.78 -0.09 9.32
C GLN A 48 -1.30 1.05 8.43
N ILE A 49 -1.79 1.15 7.20
CA ILE A 49 -1.47 2.27 6.30
C ILE A 49 -2.00 3.58 6.88
N LEU A 50 -3.27 3.60 7.30
CA LEU A 50 -3.92 4.78 7.87
C LEU A 50 -3.26 5.22 9.18
N ASP A 51 -2.80 4.28 10.00
CA ASP A 51 -2.07 4.57 11.25
C ASP A 51 -0.68 5.17 10.98
N LYS A 52 0.05 4.66 9.99
CA LYS A 52 1.31 5.27 9.54
C LYS A 52 1.09 6.70 9.05
N LEU A 53 0.05 6.92 8.23
CA LEU A 53 -0.32 8.26 7.77
C LEU A 53 -0.69 9.20 8.92
N ALA A 54 -1.40 8.70 9.93
CA ALA A 54 -1.74 9.47 11.13
C ALA A 54 -0.50 9.90 11.91
N ALA A 55 0.48 9.01 12.06
CA ALA A 55 1.76 9.33 12.71
C ALA A 55 2.55 10.40 11.93
N ILE A 56 2.53 10.35 10.59
CA ILE A 56 3.25 11.31 9.73
C ILE A 56 2.56 12.68 9.71
N THR A 57 1.24 12.70 9.60
CA THR A 57 0.47 13.93 9.36
C THR A 57 -0.06 14.60 10.63
N GLY A 58 -0.05 13.89 11.77
CA GLY A 58 -0.71 14.31 13.01
C GLY A 58 -2.24 14.27 12.95
N LEU A 59 -2.83 13.82 11.83
CA LEU A 59 -4.27 13.65 11.69
C LEU A 59 -4.70 12.30 12.29
N PRO A 60 -5.87 12.20 12.93
CA PRO A 60 -6.31 10.94 13.51
C PRO A 60 -6.65 9.92 12.43
N SER A 61 -6.22 8.69 12.66
CA SER A 61 -6.58 7.52 11.85
C SER A 61 -8.04 7.12 12.10
N PRO A 62 -8.79 6.70 11.06
CA PRO A 62 -10.14 6.16 11.22
C PRO A 62 -10.18 4.96 12.16
N SER A 63 -11.15 4.93 13.08
CA SER A 63 -11.29 3.87 14.09
C SER A 63 -12.46 2.91 13.80
N VAL A 64 -13.42 3.31 12.96
CA VAL A 64 -14.60 2.49 12.67
C VAL A 64 -14.29 1.53 11.53
N LYS A 65 -14.33 0.23 11.82
CA LYS A 65 -14.26 -0.83 10.81
C LYS A 65 -15.65 -1.07 10.22
N VAL A 66 -15.80 -0.96 8.91
CA VAL A 66 -17.05 -1.28 8.20
C VAL A 66 -17.14 -2.80 8.01
N PRO A 67 -18.21 -3.46 8.48
CA PRO A 67 -18.42 -4.88 8.22
C PRO A 67 -18.67 -5.12 6.73
N TYR A 68 -18.09 -6.19 6.20
CA TYR A 68 -18.40 -6.69 4.86
C TYR A 68 -19.48 -7.77 4.98
N VAL A 69 -20.49 -7.73 4.10
CA VAL A 69 -21.60 -8.70 4.03
C VAL A 69 -21.32 -9.74 2.96
#